data_AF-A0A4C1VNS6-F1
#
_entry.id   AF-A0A4C1VNS6-F1
#
_cell.length_a   1.000
_cell.length_b   1.000
_cell.length_c   1.000
_cell.angle_alpha   90.00
_cell.angle_beta   90.00
_cell.angle_gamma   90.00
#
_symmetry.space_group_name_H-M   'P 1'
#
loop_
_entity.id
_entity.type
_entity.pdbx_description
1 polymer ?
#
loop_
_entity_poly.entity_id
_entity_poly.type
_entity_poly.pdbx_seq_one_letter_code
_entity_poly.pdbx_strand_id
1 'polypeptide(L)'
;MLFENWQPSDLKAFFMEPTAHTEQKAFTEEVIKICRQWKFDGIVLEILSQIGKFADKSVKFLQQFGLAMSEDNFSVVLVYPPFRGYPTDEFFIQAFNDIYPYVTAVSVMTYDFSNPQKPGPNAPLYWMKLCIEKLIDNDDNPEKRSKILLGLNFYGNSYTANGGGPIVGTEYIELLKNAKTNQALTYNNNTAENYIEVRTSQGTKKIFYPSLYSIQKRLELAQEYGNGVAIWELGQGLDYFYDLL
;
A
#
# COMPACT_ATOMS: atom_id res chain seq x y z
N MET A 1 -4.51 -7.29 -10.04
CA MET A 1 -4.18 -7.12 -11.46
C MET A 1 -3.15 -6.03 -11.59
N LEU A 2 -2.04 -6.33 -12.25
CA LEU A 2 -0.91 -5.43 -12.48
C LEU A 2 -0.80 -5.16 -13.99
N PHE A 3 -0.39 -3.95 -14.37
CA PHE A 3 0.06 -3.58 -15.71
C PHE A 3 1.53 -3.99 -15.89
N GLU A 4 1.78 -5.30 -15.79
CA GLU A 4 3.12 -5.86 -15.93
C GLU A 4 3.59 -5.86 -17.39
N ASN A 5 4.87 -5.52 -17.63
CA ASN A 5 5.51 -5.52 -18.96
C ASN A 5 4.96 -4.52 -20.00
N TRP A 6 4.16 -3.53 -19.58
CA TRP A 6 3.70 -2.46 -20.46
C TRP A 6 4.85 -1.57 -20.91
N GLN A 7 4.97 -1.38 -22.22
CA GLN A 7 5.94 -0.47 -22.80
C GLN A 7 5.41 0.97 -22.85
N PRO A 8 6.28 1.98 -22.94
CA PRO A 8 5.86 3.36 -23.11
C PRO A 8 4.95 3.59 -24.34
N SER A 9 5.09 2.77 -25.39
CA SER A 9 4.21 2.79 -26.56
C SER A 9 2.80 2.31 -26.24
N ASP A 10 2.67 1.27 -25.40
CA ASP A 10 1.39 0.67 -25.03
C ASP A 10 0.61 1.65 -24.16
N LEU A 11 1.29 2.27 -23.18
CA LEU A 11 0.69 3.32 -22.35
C LEU A 11 0.26 4.54 -23.18
N LYS A 12 1.05 4.90 -24.21
CA LYS A 12 0.70 5.99 -25.12
C LYS A 12 -0.55 5.65 -25.94
N ALA A 13 -0.63 4.44 -26.49
CA ALA A 13 -1.82 3.96 -27.20
C ALA A 13 -3.05 4.00 -26.29
N PHE A 14 -2.92 3.43 -25.10
CA PHE A 14 -4.01 3.25 -24.15
C PHE A 14 -4.54 4.56 -23.56
N PHE A 15 -3.70 5.60 -23.40
CA PHE A 15 -4.11 6.86 -22.74
C PHE A 15 -4.21 8.07 -23.68
N MET A 16 -3.57 8.07 -24.85
CA MET A 16 -3.40 9.29 -25.65
C MET A 16 -3.81 9.18 -27.11
N GLU A 17 -3.79 7.99 -27.72
CA GLU A 17 -4.11 7.86 -29.14
C GLU A 17 -5.62 7.94 -29.39
N PRO A 18 -6.06 8.24 -30.64
CA PRO A 18 -7.49 8.25 -30.97
C PRO A 18 -8.23 6.93 -30.69
N THR A 19 -7.48 5.82 -30.63
CA THR A 19 -7.99 4.47 -30.30
C THR A 19 -8.15 4.22 -28.81
N ALA A 20 -7.64 5.10 -27.93
CA ALA A 20 -7.57 4.92 -26.49
C ALA A 20 -8.92 4.51 -25.86
N HIS A 21 -10.02 5.15 -26.27
CA HIS A 21 -11.34 4.82 -25.73
C HIS A 21 -11.78 3.39 -26.07
N THR A 22 -11.52 2.96 -27.31
CA THR A 22 -11.82 1.58 -27.75
C THR A 22 -10.94 0.57 -27.01
N GLU A 23 -9.66 0.88 -26.83
CA GLU A 23 -8.71 0.02 -26.09
C GLU A 23 -9.09 -0.11 -24.61
N GLN A 24 -9.41 0.99 -23.94
CA GLN A 24 -9.88 1.02 -22.55
C GLN A 24 -11.18 0.24 -22.37
N LYS A 25 -12.11 0.36 -23.32
CA LYS A 25 -13.37 -0.40 -23.29
C LYS A 25 -13.11 -1.89 -23.45
N ALA A 26 -12.32 -2.29 -24.44
CA ALA A 26 -11.97 -3.69 -24.68
C ALA A 26 -11.24 -4.30 -23.48
N PHE A 27 -10.33 -3.54 -22.86
CA PHE A 27 -9.68 -3.93 -21.62
C PHE A 27 -10.68 -4.19 -20.49
N THR A 28 -11.61 -3.26 -20.28
CA THR A 28 -12.64 -3.37 -19.22
C THR A 28 -13.54 -4.59 -19.46
N GLU A 29 -14.00 -4.80 -20.69
CA GLU A 29 -14.83 -5.95 -21.07
C GLU A 29 -14.10 -7.29 -20.82
N GLU A 30 -12.80 -7.36 -21.11
CA GLU A 30 -12.02 -8.57 -20.87
C GLU A 30 -11.82 -8.83 -19.36
N VAL A 31 -11.59 -7.79 -18.56
CA VAL A 31 -11.50 -7.93 -17.09
C VAL A 31 -12.82 -8.45 -16.51
N ILE A 32 -13.96 -7.88 -16.91
CA ILE A 32 -15.28 -8.33 -16.50
C ILE A 32 -15.50 -9.81 -16.89
N LYS A 33 -15.11 -10.18 -18.11
CA LYS A 33 -15.18 -11.57 -18.58
C LYS A 33 -14.33 -12.51 -17.73
N ILE A 34 -13.11 -12.12 -17.36
CA ILE A 34 -12.25 -12.88 -16.45
C ILE A 34 -12.90 -13.03 -15.07
N CYS A 35 -13.42 -11.95 -14.49
CA CYS A 35 -14.10 -12.02 -13.19
C CYS A 35 -15.27 -13.01 -13.20
N ARG A 36 -16.11 -12.99 -14.25
CA ARG A 36 -17.20 -13.96 -14.43
C ARG A 36 -16.69 -15.39 -14.60
N GLN A 37 -15.70 -15.59 -15.46
CA GLN A 37 -15.15 -16.91 -15.77
C GLN A 37 -14.57 -17.59 -14.53
N TRP A 38 -13.82 -16.83 -13.73
CA TRP A 38 -13.09 -17.34 -12.57
C TRP A 38 -13.81 -17.11 -11.25
N LYS A 39 -15.02 -16.54 -11.30
CA LYS A 39 -15.87 -16.24 -10.14
C LYS A 39 -15.17 -15.36 -9.10
N PHE A 40 -14.46 -14.34 -9.57
CA PHE A 40 -13.93 -13.31 -8.68
C PHE A 40 -15.04 -12.30 -8.33
N ASP A 41 -15.05 -11.83 -7.09
CA ASP A 41 -15.95 -10.76 -6.64
C ASP A 41 -15.54 -9.37 -7.17
N GLY A 42 -14.38 -9.29 -7.82
CA GLY A 42 -13.81 -8.04 -8.30
C GLY A 42 -12.31 -8.14 -8.50
N ILE A 43 -11.65 -6.98 -8.52
CA ILE A 43 -10.19 -6.89 -8.66
C ILE A 43 -9.57 -5.89 -7.68
N VAL A 44 -8.31 -6.15 -7.33
CA VAL A 44 -7.39 -5.14 -6.83
C VAL A 44 -6.56 -4.63 -8.03
N LEU A 45 -6.73 -3.39 -8.43
CA LEU A 45 -6.07 -2.77 -9.59
C LEU A 45 -4.83 -2.00 -9.14
N GLU A 46 -3.65 -2.39 -9.62
CA GLU A 46 -2.42 -1.61 -9.44
C GLU A 46 -1.99 -1.04 -10.79
N ILE A 47 -2.14 0.27 -10.94
CA ILE A 47 -1.87 0.97 -12.19
C ILE A 47 -1.14 2.30 -11.96
N LEU A 48 -1.48 3.05 -10.90
CA LEU A 48 -0.95 4.39 -10.65
C LEU A 48 0.58 4.43 -10.49
N SER A 49 1.17 3.38 -9.88
CA SER A 49 2.62 3.21 -9.75
C SER A 49 3.31 2.86 -11.07
N GLN A 50 2.58 2.36 -12.07
CA GLN A 50 3.12 1.70 -13.27
C GLN A 50 3.02 2.58 -14.52
N ILE A 51 2.14 3.58 -14.51
CA ILE A 51 1.89 4.44 -15.68
C ILE A 51 2.70 5.75 -15.68
N GLY A 52 3.44 6.04 -14.60
CA GLY A 52 4.36 7.17 -14.51
C GLY A 52 3.75 8.49 -14.99
N LYS A 53 4.31 9.09 -16.06
CA LYS A 53 3.89 10.39 -16.60
C LYS A 53 2.44 10.43 -17.14
N PHE A 54 1.78 9.29 -17.30
CA PHE A 54 0.39 9.20 -17.77
C PHE A 54 -0.63 9.21 -16.63
N ALA A 55 -0.18 9.36 -15.37
CA ALA A 55 -1.07 9.35 -14.20
C ALA A 55 -2.22 10.35 -14.32
N ASP A 56 -1.97 11.55 -14.85
CA ASP A 56 -2.99 12.59 -15.07
C ASP A 56 -4.05 12.19 -16.10
N LYS A 57 -3.71 11.31 -17.05
CA LYS A 57 -4.65 10.80 -18.07
C LYS A 57 -5.49 9.63 -17.56
N SER A 58 -5.10 9.01 -16.44
CA SER A 58 -5.76 7.80 -15.93
C SER A 58 -7.08 8.04 -15.22
N VAL A 59 -7.33 9.26 -14.70
CA VAL A 59 -8.51 9.56 -13.88
C VAL A 59 -9.81 9.19 -14.58
N LYS A 60 -10.00 9.67 -15.83
CA LYS A 60 -11.22 9.37 -16.61
C LYS A 60 -11.37 7.88 -16.90
N PHE A 61 -10.26 7.20 -17.19
CA PHE A 61 -10.26 5.76 -17.39
C PHE A 61 -10.69 5.04 -16.11
N LEU A 62 -10.15 5.39 -14.95
CA LEU A 62 -10.48 4.79 -13.66
C LEU A 62 -11.95 5.01 -13.28
N GLN A 63 -12.51 6.17 -13.58
CA GLN A 63 -13.95 6.45 -13.39
C GLN A 63 -14.81 5.54 -14.27
N GLN A 64 -14.49 5.44 -15.57
CA GLN A 64 -15.23 4.60 -16.52
C GLN A 64 -15.10 3.11 -16.21
N PHE A 65 -13.88 2.68 -15.86
CA PHE A 65 -13.57 1.32 -15.45
C PHE A 65 -14.35 0.94 -14.19
N GLY A 66 -14.29 1.78 -13.16
CA GLY A 66 -15.01 1.56 -11.90
C GLY A 66 -16.53 1.50 -12.09
N LEU A 67 -17.09 2.42 -12.88
CA LEU A 67 -18.51 2.43 -13.22
C LEU A 67 -18.93 1.12 -13.91
N ALA A 68 -18.24 0.72 -14.98
CA ALA A 68 -18.56 -0.49 -15.73
C ALA A 68 -18.44 -1.76 -14.87
N MET A 69 -17.42 -1.85 -14.01
CA MET A 69 -17.26 -2.95 -13.07
C MET A 69 -18.44 -3.00 -12.08
N SER A 70 -18.87 -1.84 -11.57
CA SER A 70 -19.99 -1.74 -10.62
C SER A 70 -21.35 -2.09 -11.23
N GLU A 71 -21.59 -1.73 -12.50
CA GLU A 71 -22.81 -2.11 -13.26
C GLU A 71 -22.96 -3.63 -13.38
N ASP A 72 -21.83 -4.34 -13.36
CA ASP A 72 -21.75 -5.80 -13.36
C ASP A 72 -21.58 -6.43 -11.96
N ASN A 73 -21.75 -5.64 -10.89
CA ASN A 73 -21.62 -6.03 -9.48
C ASN A 73 -20.21 -6.53 -9.09
N PHE A 74 -19.16 -6.05 -9.76
CA PHE A 74 -17.77 -6.35 -9.39
C PHE A 74 -17.16 -5.21 -8.57
N SER A 75 -16.40 -5.59 -7.53
CA SER A 75 -15.64 -4.66 -6.71
C SER A 75 -14.35 -4.21 -7.38
N VAL A 76 -13.94 -2.97 -7.13
CA VAL A 76 -12.64 -2.43 -7.56
C VAL A 76 -11.94 -1.80 -6.37
N VAL A 77 -10.83 -2.40 -5.95
CA VAL A 77 -9.90 -1.79 -4.99
C VAL A 77 -8.72 -1.24 -5.78
N LEU A 78 -8.47 0.07 -5.70
CA LEU A 78 -7.35 0.70 -6.39
C LEU A 78 -6.13 0.80 -5.48
N VAL A 79 -4.99 0.25 -5.87
CA VAL A 79 -3.72 0.48 -5.17
C VAL A 79 -3.31 1.93 -5.35
N TYR A 80 -3.09 2.63 -4.24
CA TYR A 80 -2.92 4.08 -4.20
C TYR A 80 -1.57 4.48 -3.59
N PRO A 81 -0.84 5.42 -4.21
CA PRO A 81 0.43 5.88 -3.67
C PRO A 81 0.22 6.67 -2.37
N PRO A 82 1.16 6.59 -1.41
CA PRO A 82 1.11 7.40 -0.20
C PRO A 82 1.62 8.82 -0.46
N PHE A 83 1.28 9.76 0.41
CA PHE A 83 1.89 11.09 0.41
C PHE A 83 3.34 11.03 0.92
N ARG A 84 4.31 11.53 0.15
CA ARG A 84 5.74 11.57 0.48
C ARG A 84 6.31 12.99 0.54
N GLY A 85 5.50 14.00 0.21
CA GLY A 85 5.90 15.40 0.15
C GLY A 85 6.55 15.81 -1.17
N TYR A 86 6.41 15.00 -2.22
CA TYR A 86 6.85 15.37 -3.57
C TYR A 86 5.80 16.27 -4.23
N PRO A 87 6.20 17.17 -5.16
CA PRO A 87 5.26 18.01 -5.89
C PRO A 87 4.18 17.22 -6.65
N THR A 88 4.49 15.99 -7.07
CA THR A 88 3.55 15.07 -7.73
C THR A 88 2.42 14.58 -6.81
N ASP A 89 2.59 14.68 -5.49
CA ASP A 89 1.62 14.13 -4.55
C ASP A 89 0.33 14.96 -4.49
N GLU A 90 0.39 16.25 -4.82
CA GLU A 90 -0.81 17.09 -4.90
C GLU A 90 -1.79 16.61 -5.97
N PHE A 91 -1.26 16.09 -7.09
CA PHE A 91 -2.10 15.47 -8.12
C PHE A 91 -2.87 14.28 -7.54
N PHE A 92 -2.22 13.41 -6.75
CA PHE A 92 -2.88 12.24 -6.17
C PHE A 92 -3.89 12.63 -5.07
N ILE A 93 -3.73 13.76 -4.38
CA ILE A 93 -4.76 14.24 -3.46
C ILE A 93 -6.02 14.63 -4.26
N GLN A 94 -5.85 15.43 -5.32
CA GLN A 94 -6.98 15.86 -6.14
C GLN A 94 -7.62 14.69 -6.91
N ALA A 95 -6.82 13.80 -7.48
CA ALA A 95 -7.30 12.64 -8.22
C ALA A 95 -8.15 11.70 -7.34
N PHE A 96 -7.84 11.60 -6.05
CA PHE A 96 -8.64 10.78 -5.14
C PHE A 96 -10.08 11.30 -5.05
N ASN A 97 -10.28 12.62 -4.96
CA ASN A 97 -11.61 13.26 -4.95
C ASN A 97 -12.44 12.87 -6.19
N ASP A 98 -11.78 12.73 -7.33
CA ASP A 98 -12.44 12.41 -8.60
C ASP A 98 -12.67 10.89 -8.78
N ILE A 99 -11.90 10.04 -8.10
CA ILE A 99 -11.90 8.58 -8.30
C ILE A 99 -12.73 7.85 -7.23
N TYR A 100 -12.70 8.27 -5.97
CA TYR A 100 -13.33 7.52 -4.86
C TYR A 100 -14.81 7.17 -5.08
N PRO A 101 -15.65 7.98 -5.78
CA PRO A 101 -17.05 7.60 -6.01
C PRO A 101 -17.21 6.35 -6.88
N TYR A 102 -16.21 6.04 -7.71
CA TYR A 102 -16.28 5.00 -8.73
C TYR A 102 -15.56 3.70 -8.34
N VAL A 103 -14.88 3.67 -7.19
CA VAL A 103 -14.18 2.49 -6.68
C VAL A 103 -14.79 2.02 -5.37
N THR A 104 -14.65 0.73 -5.08
CA THR A 104 -15.06 0.15 -3.80
C THR A 104 -14.19 0.68 -2.67
N ALA A 105 -12.88 0.76 -2.89
CA ALA A 105 -11.92 1.29 -1.93
C ALA A 105 -10.59 1.64 -2.61
N VAL A 106 -9.71 2.34 -1.88
CA VAL A 106 -8.31 2.55 -2.23
C VAL A 106 -7.40 1.88 -1.19
N SER A 107 -6.46 1.07 -1.65
CA SER A 107 -5.42 0.45 -0.81
C SER A 107 -4.19 1.35 -0.80
N VAL A 108 -4.06 2.20 0.22
CA VAL A 108 -2.96 3.17 0.30
C VAL A 108 -1.69 2.47 0.77
N MET A 109 -0.62 2.54 -0.02
CA MET A 109 0.66 1.87 0.29
C MET A 109 1.45 2.62 1.38
N THR A 110 0.90 2.69 2.59
CA THR A 110 1.49 3.38 3.75
C THR A 110 2.56 2.53 4.46
N TYR A 111 3.46 1.93 3.70
CA TYR A 111 4.65 1.21 4.15
C TYR A 111 5.84 1.53 3.22
N ASP A 112 6.99 0.88 3.45
CA ASP A 112 8.27 1.18 2.80
C ASP A 112 8.70 2.63 2.94
N PHE A 113 8.51 3.21 4.13
CA PHE A 113 8.95 4.57 4.44
C PHE A 113 10.46 4.73 4.27
N SER A 114 11.20 3.79 4.86
CA SER A 114 12.66 3.72 4.80
C SER A 114 13.16 2.78 3.69
N ASN A 115 14.42 2.97 3.32
CA ASN A 115 15.12 2.16 2.31
C ASN A 115 16.56 1.91 2.75
N PRO A 116 17.33 1.05 2.05
CA PRO A 116 18.70 0.73 2.45
C PRO A 116 19.65 1.95 2.52
N GLN A 117 19.41 3.00 1.75
CA GLN A 117 20.20 4.25 1.80
C GLN A 117 19.85 5.13 3.00
N LYS A 118 18.62 5.01 3.52
CA LYS A 118 18.14 5.69 4.74
C LYS A 118 17.40 4.71 5.66
N PRO A 119 18.13 3.80 6.34
CA PRO A 119 17.56 2.79 7.23
C PRO A 119 16.70 3.40 8.33
N GLY A 120 15.57 2.75 8.65
CA GLY A 120 14.61 3.28 9.60
C GLY A 120 13.31 2.47 9.68
N PRO A 121 12.27 3.01 10.34
CA PRO A 121 10.97 2.37 10.49
C PRO A 121 10.31 2.07 9.14
N ASN A 122 9.46 1.04 9.10
CA ASN A 122 8.74 0.66 7.88
C ASN A 122 7.62 1.64 7.54
N ALA A 123 6.90 2.12 8.54
CA ALA A 123 5.68 2.90 8.39
C ALA A 123 5.46 3.80 9.62
N PRO A 124 6.25 4.88 9.83
CA PRO A 124 6.06 5.75 11.00
C PRO A 124 4.61 6.21 11.17
N LEU A 125 4.07 6.07 12.38
CA LEU A 125 2.66 6.37 12.64
C LEU A 125 2.26 7.82 12.29
N TYR A 126 3.14 8.79 12.55
CA TYR A 126 2.90 10.19 12.18
C TYR A 126 2.76 10.37 10.66
N TRP A 127 3.50 9.58 9.87
CA TRP A 127 3.47 9.65 8.41
C TRP A 127 2.22 8.96 7.85
N MET A 128 1.82 7.84 8.44
CA MET A 128 0.54 7.19 8.10
C MET A 128 -0.64 8.14 8.36
N LYS A 129 -0.65 8.81 9.52
CA LYS A 129 -1.65 9.84 9.86
C LYS A 129 -1.67 10.97 8.83
N LEU A 130 -0.50 11.49 8.44
CA LEU A 130 -0.40 12.52 7.40
C LEU A 130 -0.96 12.05 6.04
N CYS A 131 -0.71 10.80 5.64
CA CYS A 131 -1.27 10.25 4.40
C CYS A 131 -2.80 10.23 4.42
N ILE A 132 -3.39 9.80 5.54
CA ILE A 132 -4.86 9.81 5.73
C ILE A 132 -5.39 11.24 5.68
N GLU A 133 -4.81 12.15 6.46
CA GLU A 133 -5.24 13.55 6.54
C GLU A 133 -5.19 14.24 5.17
N LYS A 134 -4.17 13.95 4.36
CA LYS A 134 -4.03 14.48 2.99
C LYS A 134 -5.07 13.94 2.02
N LEU A 135 -5.46 12.67 2.11
CA LEU A 135 -6.51 12.11 1.25
C LEU A 135 -7.90 12.59 1.67
N ILE A 136 -8.14 12.73 2.97
CA ILE A 136 -9.38 13.28 3.50
C ILE A 136 -9.52 14.76 3.10
N ASP A 137 -8.45 15.55 3.21
CA ASP A 137 -8.40 16.96 2.82
C ASP A 137 -9.51 17.82 3.46
N ASN A 138 -9.71 17.66 4.76
CA ASN A 138 -10.79 18.29 5.56
C ASN A 138 -12.22 17.94 5.10
N ASP A 139 -12.39 16.91 4.28
CA ASP A 139 -13.71 16.38 3.91
C ASP A 139 -14.27 15.49 5.05
N ASP A 140 -15.42 15.88 5.58
CA ASP A 140 -16.12 15.13 6.62
C ASP A 140 -17.03 14.01 6.08
N ASN A 141 -17.04 13.75 4.77
CA ASN A 141 -17.82 12.68 4.16
C ASN A 141 -17.40 11.29 4.68
N PRO A 142 -18.25 10.58 5.44
CA PRO A 142 -17.94 9.25 5.96
C PRO A 142 -17.73 8.20 4.87
N GLU A 143 -18.40 8.34 3.72
CA GLU A 143 -18.23 7.42 2.58
C GLU A 143 -16.80 7.47 2.08
N LYS A 144 -16.28 8.67 1.83
CA LYS A 144 -14.89 8.89 1.38
C LYS A 144 -13.89 8.29 2.36
N ARG A 145 -14.10 8.48 3.67
CA ARG A 145 -13.25 7.92 4.73
C ARG A 145 -13.28 6.40 4.75
N SER A 146 -14.46 5.81 4.67
CA SER A 146 -14.63 4.34 4.69
C SER A 146 -13.98 3.63 3.50
N LYS A 147 -13.79 4.36 2.38
CA LYS A 147 -13.12 3.84 1.18
C LYS A 147 -11.60 3.86 1.26
N ILE A 148 -11.00 4.46 2.29
CA ILE A 148 -9.54 4.43 2.49
C ILE A 148 -9.18 3.16 3.26
N LEU A 149 -8.33 2.32 2.70
CA LEU A 149 -7.71 1.18 3.38
C LEU A 149 -6.26 1.53 3.70
N LEU A 150 -5.94 1.62 4.98
CA LEU A 150 -4.60 1.89 5.46
C LEU A 150 -3.70 0.67 5.27
N GLY A 151 -2.62 0.81 4.50
CA GLY A 151 -1.67 -0.27 4.22
C GLY A 151 -0.82 -0.63 5.44
N LEU A 152 -0.83 -1.90 5.84
CA LEU A 152 -0.03 -2.47 6.91
C LEU A 152 0.98 -3.48 6.33
N ASN A 153 2.25 -3.33 6.69
CA ASN A 153 3.27 -4.33 6.38
C ASN A 153 3.28 -5.43 7.45
N PHE A 154 3.22 -6.70 7.03
CA PHE A 154 3.45 -7.88 7.87
C PHE A 154 4.87 -8.45 7.71
N TYR A 155 5.64 -7.94 6.76
CA TYR A 155 7.08 -8.09 6.72
C TYR A 155 7.78 -6.99 7.53
N GLY A 156 9.06 -7.17 7.79
CA GLY A 156 9.95 -6.14 8.31
C GLY A 156 11.14 -5.90 7.39
N ASN A 157 12.10 -5.11 7.85
CA ASN A 157 13.36 -4.87 7.15
C ASN A 157 14.55 -5.12 8.06
N SER A 158 15.61 -5.71 7.50
CA SER A 158 16.92 -5.86 8.16
C SER A 158 17.96 -5.05 7.41
N TYR A 159 18.50 -4.01 8.06
CA TYR A 159 19.52 -3.14 7.50
C TYR A 159 20.90 -3.38 8.11
N THR A 160 21.93 -3.09 7.32
CA THR A 160 23.35 -3.10 7.66
C THR A 160 24.00 -1.84 7.10
N ALA A 161 25.29 -1.61 7.40
CA ALA A 161 26.03 -0.50 6.82
C ALA A 161 26.16 -0.58 5.28
N ASN A 162 26.03 -1.77 4.70
CA ASN A 162 26.25 -2.02 3.27
C ASN A 162 24.96 -2.24 2.47
N GLY A 163 23.79 -2.04 3.10
CA GLY A 163 22.49 -2.27 2.49
C GLY A 163 21.55 -3.04 3.41
N GLY A 164 20.54 -3.68 2.83
CA GLY A 164 19.51 -4.38 3.59
C GLY A 164 18.29 -4.62 2.73
N GLY A 165 17.29 -5.26 3.31
CA GLY A 165 16.06 -5.58 2.59
C GLY A 165 15.00 -6.20 3.48
N PRO A 166 13.87 -6.57 2.85
CA PRO A 166 12.74 -7.12 3.56
C PRO A 166 13.12 -8.46 4.20
N ILE A 167 12.51 -8.73 5.35
CA ILE A 167 12.56 -10.01 6.04
C ILE A 167 11.15 -10.44 6.42
N VAL A 168 10.91 -11.75 6.41
CA VAL A 168 9.63 -12.35 6.85
C VAL A 168 9.72 -12.89 8.28
N GLY A 169 8.60 -13.36 8.82
CA GLY A 169 8.48 -13.81 10.20
C GLY A 169 9.48 -14.91 10.58
N THR A 170 9.73 -15.88 9.70
CA THR A 170 10.70 -16.96 9.95
C THR A 170 12.12 -16.41 10.15
N GLU A 171 12.57 -15.53 9.25
CA GLU A 171 13.87 -14.87 9.34
C GLU A 171 13.98 -13.97 10.57
N TYR A 172 12.91 -13.25 10.92
CA TYR A 172 12.85 -12.44 12.14
C TYR A 172 13.06 -13.31 13.39
N ILE A 173 12.36 -14.43 13.50
CA ILE A 173 12.48 -15.36 14.63
C ILE A 173 13.89 -15.97 14.70
N GLU A 174 14.48 -16.33 13.56
CA GLU A 174 15.87 -16.82 13.51
C GLU A 174 16.87 -15.76 13.98
N LEU A 175 16.70 -14.50 13.58
CA LEU A 175 17.54 -13.40 14.04
C LEU A 175 17.41 -13.18 15.56
N LEU A 176 16.21 -13.31 16.11
CA LEU A 176 15.99 -13.21 17.56
C LEU A 176 16.59 -14.39 18.34
N LYS A 177 16.46 -15.63 17.86
CA LYS A 177 17.08 -16.81 18.49
C LYS A 177 18.60 -16.70 18.58
N ASN A 178 19.21 -16.06 17.58
CA ASN A 178 20.65 -15.84 17.51
C ASN A 178 21.11 -14.54 18.18
N ALA A 179 20.18 -13.71 18.67
CA ALA A 179 20.50 -12.48 19.39
C ALA A 179 21.08 -12.81 20.78
N LYS A 180 22.01 -11.96 21.24
CA LYS A 180 22.55 -12.09 22.60
C LYS A 180 21.51 -11.63 23.62
N THR A 181 21.52 -12.20 24.82
CA THR A 181 20.54 -11.89 25.89
C THR A 181 20.51 -10.43 26.33
N ASN A 182 21.56 -9.65 26.04
CA ASN A 182 21.61 -8.22 26.34
C ASN A 182 21.10 -7.32 25.19
N GLN A 183 20.60 -7.89 24.10
CA GLN A 183 19.98 -7.16 22.99
C GLN A 183 18.48 -7.13 23.21
N ALA A 184 17.96 -5.94 23.51
CA ALA A 184 16.55 -5.74 23.81
C ALA A 184 15.80 -5.09 22.64
N LEU A 185 14.54 -5.49 22.48
CA LEU A 185 13.61 -4.82 21.60
C LEU A 185 13.39 -3.39 22.11
N THR A 186 13.71 -2.39 21.29
CA THR A 186 13.54 -0.98 21.62
C THR A 186 12.31 -0.44 20.94
N TYR A 187 11.46 0.26 21.68
CA TYR A 187 10.30 0.96 21.12
C TYR A 187 10.64 2.43 20.85
N ASN A 188 10.27 2.92 19.67
CA ASN A 188 10.38 4.32 19.31
C ASN A 188 9.01 5.01 19.40
N ASN A 189 8.83 5.87 20.40
CA ASN A 189 7.59 6.62 20.63
C ASN A 189 7.16 7.48 19.44
N ASN A 190 8.11 8.05 18.67
CA ASN A 190 7.79 8.95 17.57
C ASN A 190 7.22 8.20 16.36
N THR A 191 7.73 6.99 16.09
CA THR A 191 7.34 6.21 14.91
C THR A 191 6.28 5.15 15.23
N ALA A 192 6.05 4.89 16.51
CA ALA A 192 5.29 3.76 17.03
C ALA A 192 5.71 2.42 16.41
N GLU A 193 7.02 2.19 16.38
CA GLU A 193 7.62 0.94 15.92
C GLU A 193 8.67 0.43 16.88
N ASN A 194 8.83 -0.88 16.87
CA ASN A 194 9.94 -1.55 17.53
C ASN A 194 11.10 -1.76 16.56
N TYR A 195 12.30 -1.74 17.10
CA TYR A 195 13.49 -2.20 16.41
C TYR A 195 14.42 -2.95 17.36
N ILE A 196 15.28 -3.78 16.80
CA ILE A 196 16.35 -4.45 17.55
C ILE A 196 17.67 -4.37 16.77
N GLU A 197 18.77 -4.17 17.50
CA GLU A 197 20.12 -4.22 16.93
C GLU A 197 20.80 -5.53 17.31
N VAL A 198 21.05 -6.39 16.31
CA VAL A 198 21.65 -7.70 16.47
C VAL A 198 23.06 -7.68 15.90
N ARG A 199 24.06 -7.86 16.78
CA ARG A 199 25.47 -8.02 16.36
C ARG A 199 25.71 -9.44 15.86
N THR A 200 26.06 -9.56 14.58
CA THR A 200 26.41 -10.82 13.91
C THR A 200 27.90 -10.84 13.55
N SER A 201 28.41 -11.99 13.08
CA SER A 201 29.77 -12.08 12.52
C SER A 201 29.98 -11.19 11.29
N GLN A 202 28.91 -10.83 10.58
CA GLN A 202 28.91 -9.98 9.39
C GLN A 202 28.70 -8.49 9.72
N GLY A 203 28.63 -8.12 11.01
CA GLY A 203 28.38 -6.76 11.48
C GLY A 203 27.04 -6.60 12.21
N THR A 204 26.70 -5.36 12.55
CA THR A 204 25.44 -5.03 13.23
C THR A 204 24.30 -4.97 12.23
N LYS A 205 23.26 -5.76 12.48
CA LYS A 205 21.97 -5.69 11.78
C LYS A 205 20.99 -4.84 12.60
N LYS A 206 20.31 -3.89 11.98
CA LYS A 206 19.21 -3.12 12.58
C LYS A 206 17.91 -3.58 11.95
N ILE A 207 17.05 -4.18 12.76
CA ILE A 207 15.86 -4.89 12.32
C ILE A 207 14.62 -4.13 12.77
N PHE A 208 13.74 -3.83 11.83
CA PHE A 208 12.42 -3.24 12.07
C PHE A 208 11.37 -4.24 11.62
N TYR A 209 10.66 -4.85 12.56
CA TYR A 209 9.62 -5.84 12.27
C TYR A 209 8.37 -5.50 13.09
N PRO A 210 7.15 -5.67 12.54
CA PRO A 210 5.93 -5.38 13.27
C PRO A 210 5.87 -6.12 14.60
N SER A 211 5.31 -5.47 15.61
CA SER A 211 4.91 -6.10 16.87
C SER A 211 3.40 -5.96 17.04
N LEU A 212 2.80 -6.72 17.96
CA LEU A 212 1.38 -6.52 18.32
C LEU A 212 1.09 -5.06 18.67
N TYR A 213 2.01 -4.42 19.41
CA TYR A 213 1.83 -3.03 19.81
C TYR A 213 1.87 -2.07 18.63
N SER A 214 2.80 -2.26 17.68
CA SER A 214 2.85 -1.42 16.49
C SER A 214 1.63 -1.62 15.58
N ILE A 215 1.15 -2.86 15.44
CA ILE A 215 -0.06 -3.17 14.66
C ILE A 215 -1.28 -2.54 15.32
N GLN A 216 -1.47 -2.75 16.63
CA GLN A 216 -2.57 -2.17 17.41
C GLN A 216 -2.63 -0.64 17.24
N LYS A 217 -1.49 0.06 17.30
CA LYS A 217 -1.46 1.52 17.11
C LYS A 217 -1.95 1.97 15.73
N ARG A 218 -1.76 1.14 14.69
CA ARG A 218 -2.23 1.43 13.33
C ARG A 218 -3.70 1.09 13.15
N LEU A 219 -4.18 0.03 13.80
CA LEU A 219 -5.61 -0.29 13.87
C LEU A 219 -6.38 0.81 14.61
N GLU A 220 -5.87 1.30 15.74
CA GLU A 220 -6.41 2.45 16.47
C GLU A 220 -6.49 3.70 15.59
N LEU A 221 -5.43 3.98 14.81
CA LEU A 221 -5.42 5.10 13.86
C LEU A 221 -6.47 4.93 12.76
N ALA A 222 -6.56 3.75 12.14
CA ALA A 222 -7.58 3.49 11.12
C ALA A 222 -8.99 3.66 11.69
N GLN A 223 -9.23 3.17 12.91
CA GLN A 223 -10.50 3.32 13.61
C GLN A 223 -10.81 4.80 13.94
N GLU A 224 -9.83 5.57 14.43
CA GLU A 224 -9.97 7.01 14.74
C GLU A 224 -10.48 7.80 13.51
N TYR A 225 -10.02 7.45 12.31
CA TYR A 225 -10.37 8.13 11.06
C TYR A 225 -11.53 7.47 10.29
N GLY A 226 -12.09 6.36 10.79
CA GLY A 226 -13.15 5.62 10.11
C GLY A 226 -12.69 4.97 8.80
N ASN A 227 -11.44 4.53 8.75
CA ASN A 227 -10.82 3.84 7.60
C ASN A 227 -10.80 2.33 7.82
N GLY A 228 -10.66 1.58 6.72
CA GLY A 228 -10.30 0.15 6.77
C GLY A 228 -8.79 -0.06 6.77
N VAL A 229 -8.37 -1.31 6.66
CA VAL A 229 -6.94 -1.69 6.54
C VAL A 229 -6.71 -2.67 5.38
N ALA A 230 -5.52 -2.65 4.80
CA ALA A 230 -5.06 -3.60 3.79
C ALA A 230 -3.69 -4.14 4.21
N ILE A 231 -3.50 -5.46 4.21
CA ILE A 231 -2.28 -6.10 4.74
C ILE A 231 -1.42 -6.63 3.59
N TRP A 232 -0.13 -6.29 3.61
CA TRP A 232 0.89 -6.84 2.74
C TRP A 232 1.97 -7.60 3.55
N GLU A 233 2.03 -8.93 3.51
CA GLU A 233 1.00 -9.86 3.08
C GLU A 233 0.86 -11.02 4.09
N LEU A 234 -0.18 -11.84 3.93
CA LEU A 234 -0.62 -12.79 4.96
C LEU A 234 0.37 -13.95 5.20
N GLY A 235 1.30 -14.20 4.29
CA GLY A 235 2.37 -15.19 4.45
C GLY A 235 3.64 -14.68 5.17
N GLN A 236 3.73 -13.39 5.47
CA GLN A 236 4.99 -12.76 5.93
C GLN A 236 5.03 -12.45 7.43
N GLY A 237 3.85 -12.39 8.06
CA GLY A 237 3.66 -12.05 9.46
C GLY A 237 3.96 -13.20 10.43
N LEU A 238 3.54 -13.01 11.69
CA LEU A 238 3.52 -14.05 12.71
C LEU A 238 2.06 -14.38 13.05
N ASP A 239 1.73 -15.65 13.28
CA ASP A 239 0.34 -16.12 13.42
C ASP A 239 -0.49 -15.32 14.44
N TYR A 240 0.11 -14.98 15.58
CA TYR A 240 -0.55 -14.20 16.63
C TYR A 240 -0.84 -12.73 16.27
N PHE A 241 -0.44 -12.24 15.09
CA PHE A 241 -0.88 -10.94 14.59
C PHE A 241 -2.37 -10.94 14.24
N TYR A 242 -2.92 -12.09 13.86
CA TYR A 242 -4.33 -12.24 13.49
C TYR A 242 -5.26 -12.10 14.69
N ASP A 243 -4.77 -12.28 15.92
CA ASP A 243 -5.57 -12.08 17.14
C ASP A 243 -6.01 -10.62 17.36
N LEU A 244 -5.43 -9.67 16.60
CA LEU A 244 -5.80 -8.25 16.65
C LEU A 244 -6.87 -7.84 15.62
N LEU A 245 -7.17 -8.69 14.63
CA LEU A 245 -8.01 -8.35 13.47
C LEU A 245 -9.48 -8.76 13.63
#